data_AF-Q29969-F1
#
_entry.id   AF-Q29969-F1
#
_cell.length_a   1.000
_cell.length_b   1.000
_cell.length_c   1.000
_cell.angle_alpha   90.00
_cell.angle_beta   90.00
_cell.angle_gamma   90.00
#
_symmetry.space_group_name_H-M   'P 1'
#
loop_
_entity.id
_entity.type
_entity.pdbx_description
1 polymer ?
#
loop_
_entity_poly.entity_id
_entity_poly.type
_entity_poly.pdbx_seq_one_letter_code
_entity_poly.pdbx_strand_id
1 'polypeptide(L)'
;GRPDAEYWNSQKDILERTRAELDTVCRHNYEVAFRGILQRRVEPTVTISPSRTEALNHHNLLVCSVTDFYPGQIKVRWFRNDQEETAGVVSTPLIRNGDWTFQILVMLEMTPQHGDVYTCHVEHPSLQSPITVEWRAQSESAQNKMLSGIGGFVLGLIFLGLGLIIRQRSQKGLLH
;
A
#
# COMPACT_ATOMS: atom_id res chain seq x y z
N GLY A 1 -7.82 39.54 25.95
CA GLY A 1 -8.29 39.44 27.35
C GLY A 1 -9.58 40.22 27.55
N ARG A 2 -10.04 40.45 28.79
CA ARG A 2 -11.28 41.20 29.08
C ARG A 2 -11.34 42.60 28.42
N PRO A 3 -10.25 43.40 28.39
CA PRO A 3 -10.26 44.70 27.71
C PRO A 3 -10.56 44.60 26.20
N ASP A 4 -10.03 43.59 25.52
CA ASP A 4 -10.30 43.38 24.09
C ASP A 4 -11.77 43.02 23.85
N ALA A 5 -12.34 42.16 24.69
CA ALA A 5 -13.75 41.78 24.58
C ALA A 5 -14.68 42.98 24.78
N GLU A 6 -14.43 43.81 25.79
CA GLU A 6 -15.20 45.05 26.03
C GLU A 6 -15.04 46.03 24.85
N TYR A 7 -13.83 46.19 24.31
CA TYR A 7 -13.56 47.04 23.15
C TYR A 7 -14.30 46.57 21.89
N TRP A 8 -14.19 45.29 21.51
CA TRP A 8 -14.83 44.75 20.31
C TRP A 8 -16.35 44.65 20.43
N ASN A 9 -16.87 44.29 21.61
CA ASN A 9 -18.32 44.23 21.83
C ASN A 9 -18.99 45.62 21.87
N SER A 10 -18.23 46.68 22.16
CA SER A 10 -18.75 48.05 22.16
C SER A 10 -18.95 48.62 20.74
N GLN A 11 -18.28 48.04 19.73
CA GLN A 11 -18.36 48.44 18.32
C GLN A 11 -19.48 47.68 17.60
N LYS A 12 -20.69 48.26 17.62
CA LYS A 12 -21.92 47.60 17.12
C LYS A 12 -21.85 47.20 15.64
N ASP A 13 -21.27 48.04 14.79
CA ASP A 13 -21.11 47.79 13.36
C ASP A 13 -20.21 46.57 13.09
N ILE A 14 -19.12 46.44 13.82
CA ILE A 14 -18.21 45.30 13.71
C ILE A 14 -18.88 44.04 14.24
N LEU A 15 -19.56 44.12 15.40
CA LEU A 15 -20.24 42.98 15.99
C LEU A 15 -21.33 42.41 15.07
N GLU A 16 -22.15 43.27 14.45
CA GLU A 16 -23.17 42.82 13.50
C GLU A 16 -22.55 42.27 12.20
N ARG A 17 -21.46 42.88 11.70
CA ARG A 17 -20.73 42.33 10.53
C ARG A 17 -20.17 40.95 10.82
N THR A 18 -19.48 40.77 11.95
CA THR A 18 -18.93 39.47 12.37
C THR A 18 -20.02 38.42 12.59
N ARG A 19 -21.20 38.82 13.10
CA ARG A 19 -22.36 37.90 13.16
C ARG A 19 -22.82 37.48 11.76
N ALA A 20 -22.87 38.42 10.82
CA ALA A 20 -23.28 38.16 9.45
C ALA A 20 -22.26 37.33 8.64
N GLU A 21 -20.99 37.27 9.05
CA GLU A 21 -19.95 36.45 8.39
C GLU A 21 -20.29 34.95 8.38
N LEU A 22 -21.09 34.46 9.34
CA LEU A 22 -21.56 33.07 9.33
C LEU A 22 -22.32 32.73 8.03
N ASP A 23 -23.19 33.63 7.56
CA ASP A 23 -23.96 33.41 6.34
C ASP A 23 -23.23 33.95 5.10
N THR A 24 -22.66 35.16 5.19
CA THR A 24 -22.06 35.84 4.04
C THR A 24 -20.68 35.30 3.65
N VAL A 25 -19.97 34.65 4.58
CA VAL A 25 -18.66 34.06 4.35
C VAL A 25 -18.72 32.55 4.48
N CYS A 26 -19.10 32.00 5.64
CA CYS A 26 -19.02 30.56 5.86
C CYS A 26 -20.02 29.78 5.00
N ARG A 27 -21.31 30.11 5.07
CA ARG A 27 -22.35 29.44 4.25
C ARG A 27 -22.13 29.69 2.76
N HIS A 28 -21.90 30.94 2.37
CA HIS A 28 -21.62 31.30 0.98
C HIS A 28 -20.44 30.50 0.39
N ASN A 29 -19.28 30.50 1.07
CA ASN A 29 -18.12 29.75 0.58
C ASN A 29 -18.37 28.24 0.61
N TYR A 30 -19.12 27.73 1.59
CA TYR A 30 -19.47 26.33 1.65
C TYR A 30 -20.26 25.87 0.42
N GLU A 31 -21.29 26.64 0.08
CA GLU A 31 -22.20 26.35 -1.04
C GLU A 31 -21.52 26.54 -2.40
N VAL A 32 -20.69 27.57 -2.56
CA VAL A 32 -20.09 27.93 -3.85
C VAL A 32 -18.76 27.20 -4.11
N ALA A 33 -17.88 27.10 -3.12
CA ALA A 33 -16.50 26.62 -3.31
C ALA A 33 -16.22 25.27 -2.65
N PHE A 34 -16.64 25.07 -1.39
CA PHE A 34 -16.29 23.83 -0.68
C PHE A 34 -17.09 22.62 -1.13
N ARG A 35 -18.25 22.79 -1.77
CA ARG A 35 -19.04 21.65 -2.28
C ARG A 35 -18.21 20.72 -3.18
N GLY A 36 -17.39 21.28 -4.08
CA GLY A 36 -16.48 20.50 -4.93
C GLY A 36 -15.36 19.83 -4.14
N ILE A 37 -14.82 20.51 -3.12
CA ILE A 37 -13.76 19.96 -2.24
C ILE A 37 -14.31 18.79 -1.42
N LEU A 38 -15.53 18.89 -0.90
CA LEU A 38 -16.17 17.84 -0.09
C LEU A 38 -16.49 16.58 -0.91
N GLN A 39 -16.77 16.78 -2.19
CA GLN A 39 -17.02 15.71 -3.16
C GLN A 39 -15.73 15.13 -3.75
N ARG A 40 -14.56 15.74 -3.48
CA ARG A 40 -13.29 15.20 -3.94
C ARG A 40 -13.12 13.78 -3.40
N ARG A 41 -12.77 12.87 -4.32
CA ARG A 41 -12.47 11.47 -4.06
C ARG A 41 -11.24 11.10 -4.86
N VAL A 42 -10.27 10.48 -4.20
CA VAL A 42 -9.06 9.94 -4.82
C VAL A 42 -8.89 8.53 -4.29
N GLU A 43 -8.80 7.57 -5.20
CA GLU A 43 -8.68 6.15 -4.87
C GLU A 43 -7.30 5.83 -4.29
N PRO A 44 -7.22 4.96 -3.26
CA PRO A 44 -5.94 4.53 -2.71
C PRO A 44 -5.17 3.63 -3.66
N THR A 45 -3.85 3.76 -3.64
CA THR A 45 -2.95 2.70 -4.11
C THR A 45 -2.63 1.77 -2.94
N VAL A 46 -2.78 0.47 -3.14
CA VAL A 46 -2.59 -0.55 -2.09
C VAL A 46 -1.48 -1.49 -2.49
N THR A 47 -0.47 -1.65 -1.62
CA THR A 47 0.62 -2.60 -1.82
C THR A 47 0.89 -3.37 -0.53
N ILE A 48 1.32 -4.63 -0.67
CA ILE A 48 1.79 -5.44 0.46
C ILE A 48 3.28 -5.69 0.28
N SER A 49 4.06 -5.41 1.31
CA SER A 49 5.48 -5.73 1.36
C SER A 49 5.84 -6.48 2.65
N PRO A 50 6.68 -7.52 2.56
CA PRO A 50 7.25 -8.14 3.74
C PRO A 50 8.35 -7.25 4.32
N SER A 51 8.38 -7.10 5.64
CA SER A 51 9.43 -6.40 6.38
C SER A 51 10.09 -7.34 7.38
N ARG A 52 11.37 -7.09 7.70
CA ARG A 52 12.11 -7.83 8.72
C ARG A 52 12.09 -7.05 10.02
N THR A 53 11.71 -7.71 11.11
CA THR A 53 11.92 -7.19 12.46
C THR A 53 13.29 -7.63 12.96
N GLU A 54 14.09 -6.68 13.46
CA GLU A 54 15.49 -6.89 13.88
C GLU A 54 15.65 -8.03 14.90
N ALA A 55 14.61 -8.32 15.68
CA ALA A 55 14.63 -9.33 16.74
C ALA A 55 14.73 -10.78 16.25
N LEU A 56 14.28 -11.12 15.04
CA LEU A 56 14.04 -12.52 14.64
C LEU A 56 14.71 -12.94 13.32
N ASN A 57 15.39 -12.05 12.59
CA ASN A 57 16.05 -12.32 11.30
C ASN A 57 15.18 -13.03 10.24
N HIS A 58 13.85 -13.04 10.42
CA HIS A 58 12.86 -13.59 9.51
C HIS A 58 11.81 -12.52 9.15
N HIS A 59 11.16 -12.68 8.00
CA HIS A 59 10.05 -11.82 7.58
C HIS A 59 8.80 -12.15 8.40
N ASN A 60 8.71 -11.55 9.59
CA ASN A 60 7.59 -11.77 10.52
C ASN A 60 6.60 -10.59 10.53
N LEU A 61 6.75 -9.64 9.59
CA LEU A 61 5.88 -8.48 9.49
C LEU A 61 5.43 -8.30 8.04
N LEU A 62 4.13 -8.21 7.82
CA LEU A 62 3.57 -7.71 6.55
C LEU A 62 3.12 -6.27 6.73
N VAL A 63 3.41 -5.43 5.75
CA VAL A 63 3.00 -4.04 5.74
C VAL A 63 2.06 -3.82 4.57
N CYS A 64 0.80 -3.48 4.86
CA CYS A 64 -0.13 -2.97 3.87
C CYS A 64 0.04 -1.46 3.79
N SER A 65 0.65 -0.99 2.71
CA SER A 65 0.83 0.42 2.43
C SER A 65 -0.33 0.92 1.59
N VAL A 66 -1.10 1.84 2.15
CA VAL A 66 -2.26 2.45 1.49
C VAL A 66 -1.95 3.93 1.31
N THR A 67 -1.76 4.37 0.06
CA THR A 67 -1.23 5.70 -0.27
C THR A 67 -2.16 6.47 -1.21
N ASP A 68 -1.92 7.78 -1.29
CA ASP A 68 -2.47 8.69 -2.30
C ASP A 68 -3.99 8.81 -2.33
N PHE A 69 -4.66 8.62 -1.19
CA PHE A 69 -6.12 8.64 -1.10
C PHE A 69 -6.70 9.92 -0.48
N TYR A 70 -7.97 10.21 -0.79
CA TYR A 70 -8.74 11.29 -0.17
C TYR A 70 -10.25 10.98 -0.26
N PRO A 71 -11.05 11.20 0.81
CA PRO A 71 -10.73 11.84 2.08
C PRO A 71 -9.99 10.93 3.06
N GLY A 72 -9.63 11.43 4.24
CA GLY A 72 -8.88 10.65 5.24
C GLY A 72 -9.64 9.48 5.88
N GLN A 73 -10.96 9.39 5.66
CA GLN A 73 -11.80 8.28 6.12
C GLN A 73 -11.41 7.00 5.37
N ILE A 74 -10.87 6.01 6.07
CA ILE A 74 -10.49 4.73 5.48
C ILE A 74 -10.65 3.59 6.48
N LYS A 75 -10.94 2.38 6.00
CA LYS A 75 -10.94 1.16 6.81
C LYS A 75 -10.07 0.11 6.13
N VAL A 76 -9.07 -0.36 6.86
CA VAL A 76 -8.09 -1.33 6.38
C VAL A 76 -8.11 -2.52 7.33
N ARG A 77 -8.23 -3.72 6.78
CA ARG A 77 -8.32 -4.98 7.54
C ARG A 77 -7.38 -6.02 6.98
N TRP A 78 -6.85 -6.85 7.87
CA TRP A 78 -6.07 -8.01 7.50
C TRP A 78 -6.92 -9.27 7.57
N PHE A 79 -6.66 -10.18 6.64
CA PHE A 79 -7.22 -11.52 6.65
C PHE A 79 -6.10 -12.53 6.45
N ARG A 80 -6.23 -13.70 7.07
CA ARG A 80 -5.43 -14.88 6.80
C ARG A 80 -6.37 -16.02 6.43
N ASN A 81 -6.20 -16.59 5.24
CA ASN A 81 -7.04 -17.69 4.74
C ASN A 81 -8.54 -17.38 4.92
N ASP A 82 -8.95 -16.18 4.50
CA ASP A 82 -10.32 -15.64 4.58
C ASP A 82 -10.87 -15.37 6.00
N GLN A 83 -10.07 -15.54 7.04
CA GLN A 83 -10.43 -15.17 8.41
C GLN A 83 -9.82 -13.82 8.79
N GLU A 84 -10.62 -12.91 9.35
CA GLU A 84 -10.15 -11.59 9.76
C GLU A 84 -9.14 -11.71 10.91
N GLU A 85 -7.97 -11.11 10.72
CA GLU A 85 -6.88 -11.07 11.70
C GLU A 85 -6.87 -9.71 12.40
N THR A 86 -6.99 -9.74 13.72
CA THR A 86 -6.91 -8.54 14.57
C THR A 86 -5.75 -8.60 15.55
N ALA A 87 -5.26 -9.81 15.88
CA ALA A 87 -4.12 -10.00 16.76
C ALA A 87 -2.83 -9.62 16.01
N GLY A 88 -1.93 -8.87 16.67
CA GLY A 88 -0.68 -8.43 16.05
C GLY A 88 -0.84 -7.38 14.94
N VAL A 89 -2.04 -6.82 14.76
CA VAL A 89 -2.27 -5.71 13.81
C VAL A 89 -1.98 -4.38 14.47
N VAL A 90 -1.13 -3.57 13.83
CA VAL A 90 -0.75 -2.23 14.28
C VAL A 90 -0.84 -1.26 13.10
N SER A 91 -1.50 -0.12 13.29
CA SER A 91 -1.58 0.93 12.27
C SER A 91 -0.81 2.18 12.69
N THR A 92 -0.20 2.86 11.72
CA THR A 92 0.25 4.24 11.95
C THR A 92 -0.95 5.17 12.16
N PRO A 93 -0.77 6.35 12.77
CA PRO A 93 -1.70 7.44 12.59
C PRO A 93 -1.88 7.77 11.09
N LEU A 94 -3.00 8.41 10.75
CA LEU A 94 -3.22 8.90 9.40
C LEU A 94 -2.20 10.00 9.06
N ILE A 95 -1.40 9.79 8.01
CA ILE A 95 -0.35 10.72 7.59
C ILE A 95 -0.93 11.65 6.51
N ARG A 96 -0.65 12.95 6.63
CA ARG A 96 -1.01 13.97 5.64
C ARG A 96 0.21 14.28 4.76
N ASN A 97 0.04 14.14 3.46
CA ASN A 97 1.14 14.33 2.50
C ASN A 97 1.40 15.81 2.17
N GLY A 98 0.40 16.69 2.39
CA GLY A 98 0.49 18.12 2.09
C GLY A 98 0.03 18.49 0.68
N ASP A 99 -0.33 17.51 -0.15
CA ASP A 99 -0.83 17.66 -1.52
C ASP A 99 -2.33 17.28 -1.64
N TRP A 100 -3.06 17.35 -0.52
CA TRP A 100 -4.45 16.90 -0.39
C TRP A 100 -4.67 15.39 -0.52
N THR A 101 -3.64 14.60 -0.27
CA THR A 101 -3.77 13.14 -0.10
C THR A 101 -3.31 12.69 1.28
N PHE A 102 -3.68 11.46 1.62
CA PHE A 102 -3.34 10.79 2.85
C PHE A 102 -2.66 9.44 2.57
N GLN A 103 -1.96 8.95 3.59
CA GLN A 103 -1.41 7.61 3.60
C GLN A 103 -1.57 6.98 5.00
N ILE A 104 -1.64 5.65 5.04
CA ILE A 104 -1.64 4.86 6.28
C ILE A 104 -0.91 3.55 6.04
N LEU A 105 -0.14 3.11 7.03
CA LEU A 105 0.51 1.80 7.03
C LEU A 105 -0.19 0.92 8.07
N VAL A 106 -0.66 -0.25 7.63
CA VAL A 106 -1.26 -1.24 8.53
C VAL A 106 -0.43 -2.51 8.50
N MET A 107 0.23 -2.76 9.61
CA MET A 107 1.22 -3.81 9.80
C MET A 107 0.58 -5.01 10.50
N LEU A 108 0.97 -6.21 10.12
CA LEU A 108 0.55 -7.47 10.74
C LEU A 108 1.80 -8.26 11.13
N GLU A 109 1.97 -8.51 12.43
CA GLU A 109 2.92 -9.49 12.93
C GLU A 109 2.42 -10.91 12.60
N MET A 110 3.26 -11.71 11.96
CA MET A 110 2.88 -13.02 11.43
C MET A 110 4.00 -14.06 11.56
N THR A 111 3.60 -15.34 11.53
CA THR A 111 4.51 -16.49 11.47
C THR A 111 4.09 -17.32 10.26
N PRO A 112 4.69 -17.09 9.08
CA PRO A 112 4.13 -17.56 7.82
C PRO A 112 4.32 -19.07 7.69
N GLN A 113 3.23 -19.78 7.40
CA GLN A 113 3.28 -21.20 7.06
C GLN A 113 3.11 -21.40 5.56
N HIS A 114 3.69 -22.49 5.03
CA HIS A 114 3.57 -22.80 3.61
C HIS A 114 2.09 -22.92 3.20
N GLY A 115 1.69 -22.12 2.21
CA GLY A 115 0.34 -22.10 1.68
C GLY A 115 -0.59 -21.06 2.33
N ASP A 116 -0.14 -20.36 3.39
CA ASP A 116 -0.90 -19.23 3.92
C ASP A 116 -1.09 -18.14 2.85
N VAL A 117 -2.30 -17.59 2.82
CA VAL A 117 -2.68 -16.42 2.03
C VAL A 117 -3.09 -15.31 2.98
N TYR A 118 -2.38 -14.19 2.91
CA TYR A 118 -2.68 -12.99 3.66
C TYR A 118 -3.31 -11.96 2.73
N THR A 119 -4.40 -11.33 3.15
CA THR A 119 -5.13 -10.37 2.33
C THR A 119 -5.27 -9.05 3.05
N CYS A 120 -4.84 -7.95 2.43
CA CYS A 120 -5.17 -6.60 2.87
C CYS A 120 -6.45 -6.15 2.17
N HIS A 121 -7.48 -5.85 2.97
CA HIS A 121 -8.79 -5.44 2.52
C HIS A 121 -9.03 -3.97 2.86
N VAL A 122 -9.26 -3.15 1.84
CA VAL A 122 -9.35 -1.68 1.95
C VAL A 122 -10.71 -1.20 1.48
N GLU A 123 -11.43 -0.54 2.39
CA GLU A 123 -12.67 0.18 2.12
C GLU A 123 -12.42 1.68 2.22
N HIS A 124 -12.82 2.42 1.19
CA HIS A 124 -12.64 3.87 1.11
C HIS A 124 -13.80 4.51 0.32
N PRO A 125 -14.30 5.71 0.69
CA PRO A 125 -15.46 6.34 0.03
C PRO A 125 -15.33 6.67 -1.46
N SER A 126 -14.12 6.59 -2.02
CA SER A 126 -13.92 6.74 -3.46
C SER A 126 -14.21 5.46 -4.24
N LEU A 127 -14.24 4.30 -3.56
CA LEU A 127 -14.32 2.99 -4.18
C LEU A 127 -15.77 2.50 -4.22
N GLN A 128 -16.16 1.90 -5.35
CA GLN A 128 -17.47 1.23 -5.48
C GLN A 128 -17.47 -0.15 -4.82
N SER A 129 -16.33 -0.82 -4.86
CA SER A 129 -16.07 -2.11 -4.20
C SER A 129 -14.72 -2.05 -3.48
N PRO A 130 -14.55 -2.79 -2.38
CA PRO A 130 -13.28 -2.79 -1.68
C PRO A 130 -12.11 -3.29 -2.53
N ILE A 131 -10.91 -2.82 -2.24
CA ILE A 131 -9.66 -3.37 -2.82
C ILE A 131 -9.17 -4.51 -1.94
N THR A 132 -8.85 -5.65 -2.55
CA THR A 132 -8.19 -6.79 -1.89
C THR A 132 -6.86 -7.06 -2.56
N VAL A 133 -5.78 -7.00 -1.80
CA VAL A 133 -4.44 -7.38 -2.27
C VAL A 133 -4.00 -8.61 -1.50
N GLU A 134 -3.54 -9.65 -2.20
CA GLU A 134 -3.06 -10.88 -1.60
C GLU A 134 -1.53 -10.93 -1.53
N TRP A 135 -1.02 -11.54 -0.47
CA TRP A 135 0.36 -11.97 -0.33
C TRP A 135 0.39 -13.43 0.09
N ARG A 136 1.21 -14.23 -0.59
CA ARG A 136 1.32 -15.68 -0.34
C ARG A 136 2.65 -15.98 0.30
N ALA A 137 2.63 -16.77 1.37
CA ALA A 137 3.84 -17.28 1.99
C ALA A 137 4.55 -18.25 1.03
N GLN A 138 5.51 -17.72 0.27
CA GLN A 138 6.38 -18.52 -0.58
C GLN A 138 7.56 -19.05 0.23
N SER A 139 7.99 -20.27 -0.09
CA SER A 139 9.27 -20.76 0.40
C SER A 139 10.40 -20.04 -0.35
N GLU A 140 11.35 -19.43 0.36
CA GLU A 140 12.62 -18.95 -0.24
C GLU A 140 13.32 -20.05 -1.07
N SER A 141 13.03 -21.33 -0.79
CA SER A 141 13.48 -22.48 -1.56
C SER A 141 13.00 -22.47 -3.02
N ALA A 142 11.82 -21.93 -3.32
CA ALA A 142 11.27 -21.97 -4.68
C ALA A 142 12.03 -21.05 -5.66
N GLN A 143 12.41 -19.84 -5.24
CA GLN A 143 13.24 -18.93 -6.05
C GLN A 143 14.65 -19.50 -6.26
N ASN A 144 15.27 -20.04 -5.21
CA ASN A 144 16.62 -20.63 -5.30
C ASN A 144 16.65 -21.91 -6.16
N LYS A 145 15.59 -22.74 -6.10
CA LYS A 145 15.45 -23.93 -6.95
C LYS A 145 15.23 -23.58 -8.42
N MET A 146 14.47 -22.52 -8.71
CA MET A 146 14.27 -22.06 -10.09
C MET A 146 15.58 -21.55 -10.71
N LEU A 147 16.41 -20.82 -9.95
CA LEU A 147 17.71 -20.33 -10.41
C LEU A 147 18.71 -21.47 -10.68
N SER A 148 18.72 -22.49 -9.83
CA SER A 148 19.56 -23.68 -10.00
C SER A 148 19.13 -24.52 -11.22
N GLY A 149 17.81 -24.64 -11.47
CA GLY A 149 17.28 -25.35 -12.63
C GLY A 149 17.67 -24.71 -13.96
N ILE A 150 17.61 -23.38 -14.06
CA ILE A 150 18.05 -22.64 -15.26
C ILE A 150 19.55 -22.82 -15.49
N GLY A 151 20.36 -22.73 -14.43
CA GLY A 151 21.81 -22.97 -14.51
C GLY A 151 22.17 -24.36 -15.03
N GLY A 152 21.47 -25.40 -14.55
CA GLY A 152 21.68 -26.78 -15.00
C GLY A 152 21.28 -27.01 -16.46
N PHE A 153 20.18 -26.40 -16.92
CA PHE A 153 19.71 -26.52 -18.29
C PHE A 153 20.68 -25.86 -19.30
N VAL A 154 21.17 -24.66 -18.99
CA VAL A 154 22.14 -23.95 -19.84
C VAL A 154 23.44 -24.74 -19.95
N LEU A 155 23.96 -25.27 -18.84
CA LEU A 155 25.15 -26.12 -18.85
C LEU A 155 24.93 -27.38 -19.70
N GLY A 156 23.76 -28.03 -19.58
CA GLY A 156 23.40 -29.20 -20.39
C GLY A 156 23.39 -28.94 -21.90
N LEU A 157 22.85 -27.79 -22.34
CA LEU A 157 22.84 -27.40 -23.76
C LEU A 157 24.26 -27.16 -24.30
N ILE A 158 25.15 -26.57 -23.50
CA ILE A 158 26.55 -26.35 -23.90
C ILE A 158 27.27 -27.69 -24.12
N PHE A 159 27.10 -28.65 -23.21
CA PHE A 159 27.71 -29.98 -23.35
C PHE A 159 27.15 -30.75 -24.54
N LEU A 160 25.84 -30.67 -24.80
CA LEU A 160 25.22 -31.29 -25.98
C LEU A 160 25.73 -30.67 -27.29
N GLY A 161 25.83 -29.34 -27.35
CA GLY A 161 26.37 -28.63 -28.51
C GLY A 161 27.83 -29.01 -28.79
N LEU A 162 28.68 -29.01 -27.76
CA LEU A 162 30.08 -29.44 -27.87
C LEU A 162 30.19 -30.92 -28.30
N GLY A 163 29.37 -31.80 -27.73
CA GLY A 163 29.34 -33.21 -28.09
C GLY A 163 28.95 -33.44 -29.56
N LEU A 164 27.96 -32.71 -30.06
CA LEU A 164 27.54 -32.76 -31.47
C LEU A 164 28.63 -32.25 -32.41
N ILE A 165 29.34 -31.17 -32.04
CA ILE A 165 30.47 -30.64 -32.84
C ILE A 165 31.62 -31.64 -32.90
N ILE A 166 31.99 -32.26 -31.77
CA ILE A 166 33.06 -33.27 -31.71
C ILE A 166 32.67 -34.50 -32.55
N ARG A 167 31.43 -34.97 -32.43
CA ARG A 167 30.93 -36.10 -33.22
C ARG A 167 30.93 -35.82 -34.73
N GLN A 168 30.50 -34.63 -35.14
CA GLN A 168 30.55 -34.23 -36.55
C GLN A 168 31.99 -34.10 -37.07
N ARG A 169 32.93 -33.61 -36.25
CA ARG A 169 34.36 -33.56 -36.62
C ARG A 169 34.99 -34.95 -36.71
N SER A 170 34.63 -35.86 -35.82
CA SER A 170 35.03 -37.28 -35.86
C SER A 170 34.53 -37.98 -37.13
N GLN A 171 33.27 -37.76 -37.52
CA GLN A 171 32.72 -38.34 -38.76
C GLN A 171 33.37 -37.76 -40.02
N LYS A 172 33.80 -36.49 -39.98
CA LYS A 172 34.55 -35.86 -41.09
C LYS A 172 36.02 -36.27 -41.16
N GLY A 173 36.61 -36.77 -40.07
CA GLY A 173 37.97 -37.31 -40.02
C GLY A 173 38.09 -38.79 -40.38
N LEU A 174 36.97 -39.51 -40.53
CA LEU A 174 36.93 -40.93 -40.90
C LEU A 174 36.63 -41.17 -42.39
N LEU A 175 36.49 -40.09 -43.17
CA LEU A 175 36.16 -40.09 -44.60
C LEU A 175 37.28 -39.48 -45.47
N HIS A 176 38.49 -39.37 -44.93
CA HIS A 176 39.68 -38.92 -45.65
C HIS A 176 40.84 -39.89 -45.48
#